data_AF-A0A380FA78-F1
#
_entry.id   AF-A0A380FA78-F1
#
_cell.length_a   1.000
_cell.length_b   1.000
_cell.length_c   1.000
_cell.angle_alpha   90.00
_cell.angle_beta   90.00
_cell.angle_gamma   90.00
#
_symmetry.space_group_name_H-M   'P 1'
#
loop_
_entity.id
_entity.type
_entity.pdbx_description
1 polymer ?
#
loop_
_entity_poly.entity_id
_entity_poly.type
_entity_poly.pdbx_seq_one_letter_code
_entity_poly.pdbx_strand_id
1 'polypeptide(L)'
;MYKEGLYNKREATIIATGFSTVSATFMIIVANTLGLMPHWNLYFWGTLVITFIVTAITAWLPPIVNESTEYYNGQEGEPEVEIVGSRLKTAYAEALKKNAATPSLAKNVWDNLRDGLEMTIAILPSILSIGFLGLILANFTPVIDWLSYIFYPFIYIFPTPDQALLAKASAISIIEMFLPSLLVAKAALSTKFIVGVVSVSAIIFFSALVPCIMATEIKIPIWKLVVIWFLRVVLTLLITIPLGLWIF
;
A
#
# COMPACT_ATOMS: atom_id res chain seq x y z
N MET A 1 -9.96 -4.09 -15.21
CA MET A 1 -8.62 -3.82 -15.79
C MET A 1 -7.81 -5.08 -16.07
N TYR A 2 -7.33 -5.85 -15.07
CA TYR A 2 -6.59 -7.09 -15.37
C TYR A 2 -7.40 -8.11 -16.19
N LYS A 3 -8.67 -8.36 -15.81
CA LYS A 3 -9.62 -9.20 -16.57
C LYS A 3 -9.92 -8.70 -17.99
N GLU A 4 -9.70 -7.41 -18.24
CA GLU A 4 -10.01 -6.74 -19.52
C GLU A 4 -8.79 -6.71 -20.45
N GLY A 5 -7.64 -7.28 -20.05
CA GLY A 5 -6.44 -7.27 -20.89
C GLY A 5 -5.68 -5.94 -20.93
N LEU A 6 -6.05 -4.97 -20.07
CA LEU A 6 -5.39 -3.66 -20.02
C LEU A 6 -4.03 -3.69 -19.30
N TYR A 7 -3.87 -4.62 -18.36
CA TYR A 7 -2.62 -4.81 -17.63
C TYR A 7 -2.20 -6.26 -17.73
N ASN A 8 -0.91 -6.50 -17.91
CA ASN A 8 -0.35 -7.83 -17.71
C ASN A 8 -0.28 -8.16 -16.21
N LYS A 9 0.03 -9.42 -15.90
CA LYS A 9 0.09 -9.91 -14.52
C LYS A 9 1.08 -9.10 -13.64
N ARG A 10 2.25 -8.74 -14.18
CA ARG A 10 3.27 -7.94 -13.47
C ARG A 10 2.77 -6.52 -13.17
N GLU A 11 2.21 -5.84 -14.14
CA GLU A 11 1.62 -4.49 -13.98
C GLU A 11 0.49 -4.50 -12.95
N ALA A 12 -0.41 -5.47 -13.05
CA ALA A 12 -1.49 -5.64 -12.09
C ALA A 12 -0.95 -5.86 -10.66
N THR A 13 0.14 -6.62 -10.51
CA THR A 13 0.83 -6.80 -9.23
C THR A 13 1.48 -5.51 -8.71
N ILE A 14 2.14 -4.71 -9.56
CA ILE A 14 2.70 -3.41 -9.18
C ILE A 14 1.60 -2.48 -8.67
N ILE A 15 0.49 -2.39 -9.39
CA ILE A 15 -0.64 -1.52 -9.03
C ILE A 15 -1.25 -1.96 -7.69
N ALA A 16 -1.56 -3.25 -7.56
CA ALA A 16 -2.19 -3.80 -6.35
C ALA A 16 -1.32 -3.66 -5.09
N THR A 17 0.00 -3.68 -5.23
CA THR A 17 0.93 -3.67 -4.08
C THR A 17 1.64 -2.34 -3.84
N GLY A 18 1.61 -1.43 -4.81
CA GLY A 18 2.35 -0.17 -4.77
C GLY A 18 1.50 1.10 -4.90
N PHE A 19 0.28 1.01 -5.43
CA PHE A 19 -0.60 2.16 -5.67
C PHE A 19 -1.91 2.10 -4.89
N SER A 20 -2.17 1.01 -4.17
CA SER A 20 -3.33 0.87 -3.28
C SER A 20 -3.10 1.53 -1.90
N THR A 21 -2.73 2.81 -1.91
CA THR A 21 -2.45 3.59 -0.70
C THR A 21 -3.72 3.92 0.08
N VAL A 22 -3.55 4.28 1.36
CA VAL A 22 -4.65 4.71 2.23
C VAL A 22 -5.20 6.08 1.83
N SER A 23 -6.41 6.41 2.26
CA SER A 23 -7.02 7.70 1.96
C SER A 23 -6.37 8.84 2.76
N ALA A 24 -6.43 10.06 2.21
CA ALA A 24 -5.99 11.27 2.92
C ALA A 24 -6.71 11.45 4.26
N THR A 25 -8.00 11.08 4.33
CA THR A 25 -8.77 11.09 5.58
C THR A 25 -8.14 10.18 6.64
N PHE A 26 -7.67 9.01 6.25
CA PHE A 26 -6.98 8.11 7.18
C PHE A 26 -5.61 8.66 7.61
N MET A 27 -4.89 9.29 6.69
CA MET A 27 -3.64 9.99 7.03
C MET A 27 -3.87 11.10 8.07
N ILE A 28 -5.01 11.82 8.02
CA ILE A 28 -5.39 12.81 9.04
C ILE A 28 -5.58 12.14 10.41
N ILE A 29 -6.20 10.96 10.46
CA ILE A 29 -6.37 10.21 11.72
C ILE A 29 -5.00 9.87 12.31
N VAL A 30 -4.09 9.31 11.50
CA VAL A 30 -2.70 9.00 11.90
C VAL A 30 -1.99 10.27 12.39
N ALA A 31 -2.08 11.37 11.64
CA ALA A 31 -1.43 12.62 12.00
C ALA A 31 -1.95 13.20 13.31
N ASN A 32 -3.26 13.11 13.56
CA ASN A 32 -3.86 13.51 14.84
C ASN A 32 -3.35 12.64 16.00
N THR A 33 -3.36 11.31 15.84
CA THR A 33 -2.89 10.37 16.85
C THR A 33 -1.43 10.61 17.23
N LEU A 34 -0.59 10.94 16.26
CA LEU A 34 0.83 11.17 16.46
C LEU A 34 1.17 12.62 16.86
N GLY A 35 0.20 13.54 16.84
CA GLY A 35 0.46 14.97 17.04
C GLY A 35 1.24 15.62 15.91
N LEU A 36 1.15 15.07 14.68
CA LEU A 36 1.79 15.58 13.47
C LEU A 36 0.93 16.62 12.73
N MET A 37 -0.27 16.94 13.21
CA MET A 37 -1.14 17.95 12.58
C MET A 37 -0.48 19.32 12.36
N PRO A 38 0.33 19.87 13.29
CA PRO A 38 1.08 21.09 13.03
C PRO A 38 2.05 20.98 11.84
N HIS A 39 2.48 19.77 11.52
CA HIS A 39 3.36 19.43 10.40
C HIS A 39 2.62 18.71 9.26
N TRP A 40 1.30 18.90 9.14
CA TRP A 40 0.45 18.16 8.20
C TRP A 40 1.00 18.15 6.77
N ASN A 41 1.36 19.31 6.22
CA ASN A 41 1.87 19.39 4.84
C ASN A 41 3.15 18.59 4.66
N LEU A 42 4.07 18.69 5.62
CA LEU A 42 5.31 17.92 5.58
C LEU A 42 5.03 16.42 5.65
N TYR A 43 4.19 16.00 6.60
CA TYR A 43 3.81 14.61 6.76
C TYR A 43 3.10 14.06 5.52
N PHE A 44 2.11 14.76 5.00
CA PHE A 44 1.33 14.34 3.85
C PHE A 44 2.18 14.22 2.59
N TRP A 45 2.85 15.30 2.19
CA TRP A 45 3.66 15.31 0.97
C TRP A 45 4.91 14.44 1.09
N GLY A 46 5.56 14.43 2.27
CA GLY A 46 6.70 13.56 2.54
C GLY A 46 6.31 12.08 2.44
N THR A 47 5.20 11.68 3.08
CA THR A 47 4.70 10.31 2.99
C THR A 47 4.36 9.93 1.56
N LEU A 48 3.70 10.81 0.81
CA LEU A 48 3.33 10.58 -0.58
C LEU A 48 4.58 10.35 -1.45
N VAL A 49 5.56 11.26 -1.39
CA VAL A 49 6.80 11.16 -2.16
C VAL A 49 7.57 9.89 -1.80
N ILE A 50 7.74 9.60 -0.50
CA ILE A 50 8.43 8.40 -0.03
C ILE A 50 7.72 7.14 -0.52
N THR A 51 6.38 7.09 -0.42
CA THR A 51 5.59 5.94 -0.86
C THR A 51 5.77 5.68 -2.36
N PHE A 52 5.76 6.73 -3.20
CA PHE A 52 5.99 6.59 -4.64
C PHE A 52 7.42 6.19 -4.98
N ILE A 53 8.42 6.71 -4.27
CA ILE A 53 9.83 6.28 -4.44
C ILE A 53 9.96 4.80 -4.09
N VAL A 54 9.40 4.37 -2.96
CA VAL A 54 9.40 2.95 -2.54
C VAL A 54 8.69 2.09 -3.57
N THR A 55 7.55 2.53 -4.11
CA THR A 55 6.84 1.83 -5.19
C THR A 55 7.69 1.74 -6.46
N ALA A 56 8.32 2.83 -6.86
CA ALA A 56 9.20 2.86 -8.03
C ALA A 56 10.36 1.87 -7.87
N ILE A 57 11.00 1.80 -6.70
CA ILE A 57 12.09 0.86 -6.43
C ILE A 57 11.59 -0.59 -6.38
N THR A 58 10.53 -0.85 -5.61
CA THR A 58 10.00 -2.22 -5.41
C THR A 58 9.47 -2.85 -6.69
N ALA A 59 8.99 -2.05 -7.65
CA ALA A 59 8.58 -2.54 -8.97
C ALA A 59 9.69 -3.29 -9.72
N TRP A 60 10.96 -2.98 -9.42
CA TRP A 60 12.15 -3.62 -10.02
C TRP A 60 12.78 -4.70 -9.14
N LEU A 61 12.23 -4.97 -7.95
CA LEU A 61 12.75 -5.98 -7.04
C LEU A 61 11.93 -7.29 -7.11
N PRO A 62 12.53 -8.46 -6.84
CA PRO A 62 11.78 -9.69 -6.67
C PRO A 62 10.86 -9.58 -5.45
N PRO A 63 9.66 -10.21 -5.47
CA PRO A 63 9.18 -11.13 -6.50
C PRO A 63 8.50 -10.46 -7.70
N ILE A 64 8.32 -9.13 -7.71
CA ILE A 64 7.53 -8.42 -8.73
C ILE A 64 8.17 -8.57 -10.12
N VAL A 65 9.48 -8.36 -10.23
CA VAL A 65 10.21 -8.53 -11.51
C VAL A 65 10.15 -9.96 -12.07
N ASN A 66 9.84 -10.94 -11.22
CA ASN A 66 9.69 -12.35 -11.59
C ASN A 66 8.25 -12.75 -11.90
N GLU A 67 7.27 -11.83 -11.80
CA GLU A 67 5.90 -12.10 -12.25
C GLU A 67 5.85 -12.21 -13.78
N SER A 68 4.92 -13.04 -14.25
CA SER A 68 4.64 -13.21 -15.68
C SER A 68 4.23 -11.88 -16.31
N THR A 69 4.58 -11.69 -17.57
CA THR A 69 4.08 -10.58 -18.42
C THR A 69 2.90 -11.04 -19.29
N GLU A 70 2.35 -12.24 -19.04
CA GLU A 70 1.14 -12.71 -19.68
C GLU A 70 -0.08 -11.91 -19.17
N TYR A 71 -1.03 -11.70 -20.08
CA TYR A 71 -2.32 -11.12 -19.78
C TYR A 71 -3.29 -12.20 -19.30
N TYR A 72 -4.42 -11.76 -18.74
CA TYR A 72 -5.43 -12.65 -18.19
C TYR A 72 -5.89 -13.69 -19.23
N ASN A 73 -5.84 -14.98 -18.86
CA ASN A 73 -6.19 -16.12 -19.72
C ASN A 73 -5.47 -16.14 -21.09
N GLY A 74 -4.25 -15.60 -21.18
CA GLY A 74 -3.45 -15.62 -22.42
C GLY A 74 -4.03 -14.74 -23.54
N GLN A 75 -4.88 -13.76 -23.18
CA GLN A 75 -5.36 -12.75 -24.13
C GLN A 75 -4.19 -11.98 -24.74
N GLU A 76 -4.33 -11.51 -25.98
CA GLU A 76 -3.45 -10.46 -26.50
C GLU A 76 -3.78 -9.18 -25.74
N GLY A 77 -2.80 -8.61 -25.05
CA GLY A 77 -2.96 -7.33 -24.36
C GLY A 77 -3.24 -6.20 -25.34
N GLU A 78 -3.69 -5.06 -24.83
CA GLU A 78 -3.77 -3.83 -25.64
C GLU A 78 -2.41 -3.08 -25.57
N PRO A 79 -1.54 -3.19 -26.59
CA PRO A 79 -0.30 -2.43 -26.60
C PRO A 79 -0.59 -0.92 -26.70
N GLU A 80 0.22 -0.10 -26.04
CA GLU A 80 0.14 1.36 -26.22
C GLU A 80 0.37 1.71 -27.69
N VAL A 81 -0.61 2.36 -28.30
CA VAL A 81 -0.53 2.82 -29.69
C VAL A 81 0.25 4.13 -29.74
N GLU A 82 1.31 4.17 -30.54
CA GLU A 82 2.10 5.38 -30.73
C GLU A 82 1.23 6.48 -31.37
N ILE A 83 1.02 7.59 -30.66
CA ILE A 83 0.16 8.67 -31.15
C ILE A 83 0.92 9.53 -32.16
N VAL A 84 0.61 9.35 -33.44
CA VAL A 84 1.11 10.22 -34.53
C VAL A 84 0.21 11.45 -34.66
N GLY A 85 0.77 12.65 -34.41
CA GLY A 85 0.07 13.93 -34.55
C GLY A 85 -0.40 14.56 -33.23
N SER A 86 -1.57 15.22 -33.24
CA SER A 86 -2.05 15.98 -32.08
C SER A 86 -2.64 15.07 -30.99
N ARG A 87 -1.88 14.88 -29.89
CA ARG A 87 -2.31 14.10 -28.72
C ARG A 87 -3.67 14.52 -28.16
N LEU A 88 -3.98 15.82 -28.15
CA LEU A 88 -5.26 16.34 -27.66
C LEU A 88 -6.44 15.90 -28.54
N LYS A 89 -6.27 15.91 -29.87
CA LYS A 89 -7.33 15.45 -30.79
C LYS A 89 -7.56 13.95 -30.66
N THR A 90 -6.50 13.17 -30.55
CA THR A 90 -6.58 11.71 -30.33
C THR A 90 -7.24 11.40 -29.00
N ALA A 91 -6.85 12.07 -27.91
CA ALA A 91 -7.46 11.90 -26.60
C ALA A 91 -8.96 12.24 -26.61
N TYR A 92 -9.36 13.32 -27.31
CA TYR A 92 -10.76 13.69 -27.45
C TYR A 92 -11.56 12.65 -28.24
N ALA A 93 -11.00 12.13 -29.35
CA ALA A 93 -11.64 11.10 -30.16
C ALA A 93 -11.82 9.78 -29.40
N GLU A 94 -10.79 9.32 -28.68
CA GLU A 94 -10.87 8.12 -27.84
C GLU A 94 -11.84 8.30 -26.66
N ALA A 95 -11.88 9.49 -26.05
CA ALA A 95 -12.86 9.79 -25.00
C ALA A 95 -14.30 9.72 -25.52
N LEU A 96 -14.58 10.27 -26.71
CA LEU A 96 -15.90 10.17 -27.35
C LEU A 96 -16.26 8.72 -27.71
N LYS A 97 -15.30 7.96 -28.25
CA LYS A 97 -15.48 6.53 -28.58
C LYS A 97 -15.79 5.70 -27.34
N LYS A 98 -15.07 5.92 -26.24
CA LYS A 98 -15.33 5.26 -24.96
C LYS A 98 -16.69 5.67 -24.40
N ASN A 99 -17.02 6.95 -24.42
CA ASN A 99 -18.32 7.47 -23.97
C ASN A 99 -19.49 6.87 -24.73
N ALA A 100 -19.36 6.67 -26.05
CA ALA A 100 -20.41 6.04 -26.87
C ALA A 100 -20.63 4.56 -26.52
N ALA A 101 -19.62 3.87 -25.99
CA ALA A 101 -19.71 2.48 -25.51
C ALA A 101 -20.09 2.38 -24.02
N THR A 102 -20.15 3.51 -23.30
CA THR A 102 -20.45 3.54 -21.86
C THR A 102 -21.95 3.31 -21.63
N PRO A 103 -22.34 2.47 -20.65
CA PRO A 103 -23.74 2.31 -20.25
C PRO A 103 -24.37 3.63 -19.78
N SER A 104 -25.70 3.66 -19.66
CA SER A 104 -26.36 4.83 -19.05
C SER A 104 -25.83 5.09 -17.63
N LEU A 105 -25.80 6.36 -17.22
CA LEU A 105 -25.30 6.75 -15.89
C LEU A 105 -25.96 5.94 -14.76
N ALA A 106 -27.28 5.78 -14.82
CA ALA A 106 -28.04 5.02 -13.84
C ALA A 106 -27.61 3.55 -13.77
N LYS A 107 -27.42 2.90 -14.92
CA LYS A 107 -26.94 1.52 -14.98
C LYS A 107 -25.52 1.40 -14.44
N ASN A 108 -24.62 2.29 -14.83
CA ASN A 108 -23.25 2.28 -14.31
C ASN A 108 -23.18 2.46 -12.79
N VAL A 109 -23.94 3.41 -12.25
CA VAL A 109 -24.00 3.63 -10.79
C VAL A 109 -24.54 2.38 -10.08
N TRP A 110 -25.59 1.77 -10.62
CA TRP A 110 -26.16 0.55 -10.05
C TRP A 110 -25.18 -0.64 -10.09
N ASP A 111 -24.54 -0.86 -11.23
CA ASP A 111 -23.58 -1.96 -11.42
C ASP A 111 -22.38 -1.79 -10.47
N ASN A 112 -21.79 -0.58 -10.37
CA ASN A 112 -20.69 -0.31 -9.45
C ASN A 112 -21.10 -0.42 -7.97
N LEU A 113 -22.31 0.01 -7.60
CA LEU A 113 -22.82 -0.12 -6.24
C LEU A 113 -23.03 -1.60 -5.87
N ARG A 114 -23.60 -2.39 -6.79
CA ARG A 114 -23.80 -3.82 -6.60
C ARG A 114 -22.46 -4.54 -6.46
N ASP A 115 -21.52 -4.30 -7.37
CA ASP A 115 -20.19 -4.91 -7.35
C ASP A 115 -19.43 -4.53 -6.06
N GLY A 116 -19.51 -3.26 -5.66
CA GLY A 116 -18.91 -2.78 -4.42
C GLY A 116 -19.51 -3.42 -3.16
N LEU A 117 -20.84 -3.60 -3.12
CA LEU A 117 -21.53 -4.29 -2.03
C LEU A 117 -21.16 -5.78 -1.97
N GLU A 118 -21.14 -6.46 -3.12
CA GLU A 118 -20.76 -7.87 -3.22
C GLU A 118 -19.33 -8.09 -2.74
N MET A 119 -18.40 -7.26 -3.20
CA MET A 119 -17.00 -7.28 -2.75
C MET A 119 -16.88 -6.99 -1.24
N THR A 120 -17.63 -6.00 -0.72
CA THR A 120 -17.60 -5.65 0.70
C THR A 120 -18.09 -6.80 1.57
N ILE A 121 -19.24 -7.40 1.24
CA ILE A 121 -19.81 -8.51 2.00
C ILE A 121 -18.89 -9.73 1.97
N ALA A 122 -18.22 -9.99 0.84
CA ALA A 122 -17.30 -11.10 0.70
C ALA A 122 -16.04 -10.97 1.58
N ILE A 123 -15.53 -9.75 1.75
CA ILE A 123 -14.21 -9.52 2.37
C ILE A 123 -14.32 -9.09 3.85
N LEU A 124 -15.41 -8.41 4.24
CA LEU A 124 -15.58 -7.84 5.57
C LEU A 124 -15.39 -8.85 6.73
N PRO A 125 -15.94 -10.09 6.68
CA PRO A 125 -15.71 -11.06 7.75
C PRO A 125 -14.25 -11.44 7.93
N SER A 126 -13.51 -11.58 6.83
CA SER A 126 -12.08 -11.88 6.85
C SER A 126 -11.27 -10.74 7.43
N ILE A 127 -11.60 -9.49 7.08
CA ILE A 127 -10.98 -8.27 7.63
C ILE A 127 -11.10 -8.24 9.16
N LEU A 128 -12.32 -8.40 9.67
CA LEU A 128 -12.58 -8.35 11.11
C LEU A 128 -11.89 -9.49 11.84
N SER A 129 -11.94 -10.71 11.29
CA SER A 129 -11.34 -11.89 11.91
C SER A 129 -9.82 -11.79 11.96
N ILE A 130 -9.18 -11.41 10.85
CA ILE A 130 -7.73 -11.31 10.76
C ILE A 130 -7.23 -10.11 11.57
N GLY A 131 -7.93 -8.97 11.54
CA GLY A 131 -7.62 -7.81 12.37
C GLY A 131 -7.68 -8.16 13.87
N PHE A 132 -8.75 -8.83 14.31
CA PHE A 132 -8.88 -9.25 15.71
C PHE A 132 -7.80 -10.24 16.15
N LEU A 133 -7.52 -11.28 15.35
CA LEU A 133 -6.45 -12.23 15.64
C LEU A 133 -5.08 -11.55 15.65
N GLY A 134 -4.85 -10.63 14.71
CA GLY A 134 -3.65 -9.81 14.67
C GLY A 134 -3.48 -8.98 15.94
N LEU A 135 -4.54 -8.33 16.44
CA LEU A 135 -4.52 -7.62 17.71
C LEU A 135 -4.17 -8.53 18.89
N ILE A 136 -4.71 -9.75 18.92
CA ILE A 136 -4.36 -10.73 19.96
C ILE A 136 -2.87 -11.06 19.90
N LEU A 137 -2.37 -11.40 18.72
CA LEU A 137 -0.96 -11.72 18.52
C LEU A 137 -0.05 -10.54 18.92
N ALA A 138 -0.44 -9.31 18.57
CA ALA A 138 0.34 -8.12 18.84
C ALA A 138 0.39 -7.74 20.33
N ASN A 139 -0.70 -7.95 21.07
CA ASN A 139 -0.82 -7.47 22.46
C ASN A 139 -0.58 -8.55 23.52
N PHE A 140 -0.78 -9.83 23.18
CA PHE A 140 -0.74 -10.92 24.17
C PHE A 140 0.31 -12.00 23.86
N THR A 141 1.10 -11.86 22.78
CA THR A 141 2.14 -12.83 22.42
C THR A 141 3.45 -12.14 22.03
N PRO A 142 4.61 -12.82 22.16
CA PRO A 142 5.90 -12.25 21.75
C PRO A 142 6.15 -12.33 20.23
N VAL A 143 5.17 -12.76 19.42
CA VAL A 143 5.34 -12.99 17.98
C VAL A 143 5.80 -11.72 17.26
N ILE A 144 5.21 -10.57 17.59
CA ILE A 144 5.61 -9.28 17.00
C ILE A 144 7.01 -8.85 17.46
N ASP A 145 7.40 -9.18 18.69
CA ASP A 145 8.74 -8.89 19.18
C ASP A 145 9.78 -9.70 18.40
N TRP A 146 9.54 -10.99 18.15
CA TRP A 146 10.43 -11.81 17.33
C TRP A 146 10.47 -11.35 15.88
N LEU A 147 9.31 -11.01 15.30
CA LEU A 147 9.24 -10.48 13.95
C LEU A 147 10.01 -9.16 13.82
N SER A 148 10.01 -8.33 14.87
CA SER A 148 10.73 -7.04 14.85
C SER A 148 12.22 -7.17 14.58
N TYR A 149 12.85 -8.29 14.95
CA TYR A 149 14.29 -8.49 14.78
C TYR A 149 14.75 -8.42 13.31
N ILE A 150 13.88 -8.72 12.35
CA ILE A 150 14.23 -8.61 10.93
C ILE A 150 14.51 -7.16 10.50
N PHE A 151 14.03 -6.17 11.26
CA PHE A 151 14.23 -4.75 10.96
C PHE A 151 15.43 -4.13 11.67
N TYR A 152 15.97 -4.78 12.70
CA TYR A 152 17.13 -4.29 13.46
C TYR A 152 18.33 -3.97 12.58
N PRO A 153 18.76 -4.84 11.64
CA PRO A 153 19.93 -4.56 10.81
C PRO A 153 19.83 -3.28 9.98
N PHE A 154 18.62 -2.85 9.62
CA PHE A 154 18.38 -1.64 8.83
C PHE A 154 18.25 -0.40 9.69
N ILE A 155 17.65 -0.52 10.88
CA ILE A 155 17.43 0.59 11.80
C ILE A 155 18.72 0.95 12.55
N TYR A 156 19.55 -0.04 12.90
CA TYR A 156 20.80 0.15 13.65
C TYR A 156 21.87 0.96 12.90
N ILE A 157 21.72 1.12 11.58
CA ILE A 157 22.57 1.97 10.75
C ILE A 157 22.45 3.44 11.18
N PHE A 158 21.33 3.82 11.80
CA PHE A 158 21.02 5.20 12.12
C PHE A 158 21.08 5.48 13.64
N PRO A 159 21.54 6.67 14.05
CA PRO A 159 21.62 7.08 15.45
C PRO A 159 20.25 7.56 15.97
N THR A 160 19.25 6.67 15.94
CA THR A 160 17.92 6.96 16.48
C THR A 160 17.77 6.42 17.91
N PRO A 161 17.17 7.17 18.86
CA PRO A 161 17.06 6.73 20.26
C PRO A 161 16.07 5.58 20.48
N ASP A 162 15.09 5.39 19.58
CA ASP A 162 13.96 4.47 19.75
C ASP A 162 14.05 3.23 18.83
N GLN A 163 15.25 2.68 18.59
CA GLN A 163 15.46 1.61 17.60
C GLN A 163 14.56 0.38 17.79
N ALA A 164 14.43 -0.10 19.03
CA ALA A 164 13.59 -1.25 19.35
C ALA A 164 12.10 -0.96 19.11
N LEU A 165 11.65 0.24 19.46
CA LEU A 165 10.28 0.68 19.26
C LEU A 165 9.96 0.86 17.77
N LEU A 166 10.89 1.42 16.98
CA LEU A 166 10.79 1.51 15.53
C LEU A 166 10.71 0.14 14.88
N ALA A 167 11.54 -0.81 15.30
CA ALA A 167 11.53 -2.17 14.78
C ALA A 167 10.19 -2.86 15.05
N LYS A 168 9.67 -2.71 16.28
CA LYS A 168 8.37 -3.27 16.69
C LYS A 168 7.21 -2.64 15.92
N ALA A 169 7.21 -1.31 15.77
CA ALA A 169 6.23 -0.57 14.97
C ALA A 169 6.30 -0.94 13.48
N SER A 170 7.48 -1.24 12.96
CA SER A 170 7.68 -1.69 11.59
C SER A 170 7.07 -3.08 11.38
N ALA A 171 7.30 -4.01 12.31
CA ALA A 171 6.74 -5.36 12.25
C ALA A 171 5.22 -5.40 12.38
N ILE A 172 4.64 -4.63 13.31
CA ILE A 172 3.19 -4.63 13.53
C ILE A 172 2.39 -4.07 12.34
N SER A 173 3.05 -3.32 11.44
CA SER A 173 2.41 -2.78 10.23
C SER A 173 1.83 -3.86 9.31
N ILE A 174 2.34 -5.09 9.36
CA ILE A 174 1.81 -6.22 8.57
C ILE A 174 0.39 -6.60 8.99
N ILE A 175 0.03 -6.36 10.25
CA ILE A 175 -1.29 -6.68 10.77
C ILE A 175 -2.26 -5.60 10.32
N GLU A 176 -1.93 -4.35 10.64
CA GLU A 176 -2.80 -3.21 10.42
C GLU A 176 -1.99 -1.92 10.32
N MET A 177 -2.39 -1.05 9.40
CA MET A 177 -1.72 0.23 9.14
C MET A 177 -1.71 1.19 10.34
N PHE A 178 -2.71 1.13 11.23
CA PHE A 178 -2.88 2.13 12.31
C PHE A 178 -2.16 1.75 13.62
N LEU A 179 -1.99 0.46 13.87
CA LEU A 179 -1.35 -0.05 15.07
C LEU A 179 0.07 0.47 15.33
N PRO A 180 0.95 0.62 14.32
CA PRO A 180 2.26 1.23 14.53
C PRO A 180 2.15 2.63 15.15
N SER A 181 1.19 3.43 14.68
CA SER A 181 1.01 4.81 15.14
C SER A 181 0.53 4.89 16.59
N LEU A 182 -0.34 3.97 17.01
CA LEU A 182 -0.76 3.85 18.41
C LEU A 182 0.40 3.48 19.32
N LEU A 183 1.26 2.57 18.88
CA LEU A 183 2.41 2.09 19.65
C LEU A 183 3.40 3.21 19.99
N VAL A 184 3.56 4.20 19.10
CA VAL A 184 4.54 5.29 19.26
C VAL A 184 3.92 6.64 19.60
N ALA A 185 2.64 6.70 19.95
CA ALA A 185 1.92 7.94 20.23
C ALA A 185 2.56 8.82 21.34
N LYS A 186 3.40 8.21 22.20
CA LYS A 186 4.14 8.91 23.28
C LYS A 186 5.65 9.04 23.01
N ALA A 187 6.15 8.61 21.86
CA ALA A 187 7.56 8.68 21.49
C ALA A 187 7.99 10.08 21.06
N ALA A 188 9.29 10.24 20.75
CA ALA A 188 9.85 11.45 20.19
C ALA A 188 9.18 11.81 18.83
N LEU A 189 9.21 13.09 18.47
CA LEU A 189 8.56 13.58 17.24
C LEU A 189 9.16 12.96 15.96
N SER A 190 10.48 12.75 15.94
CA SER A 190 11.18 12.03 14.87
C SER A 190 10.67 10.58 14.72
N THR A 191 10.59 9.83 15.83
CA THR A 191 10.04 8.46 15.85
C THR A 191 8.59 8.42 15.37
N LYS A 192 7.76 9.35 15.83
CA LYS A 192 6.37 9.50 15.40
C LYS A 192 6.26 9.75 13.91
N PHE A 193 7.04 10.69 13.38
CA PHE A 193 7.08 10.97 11.95
C PHE A 193 7.46 9.72 11.14
N ILE A 194 8.56 9.06 11.51
CA ILE A 194 9.05 7.86 10.82
C ILE A 194 7.97 6.77 10.78
N VAL A 195 7.35 6.47 11.93
CA VAL A 195 6.31 5.44 12.01
C VAL A 195 5.04 5.84 11.30
N GLY A 196 4.65 7.12 11.33
CA GLY A 196 3.52 7.62 10.55
C GLY A 196 3.70 7.36 9.06
N VAL A 197 4.90 7.60 8.53
CA VAL A 197 5.22 7.30 7.12
C VAL A 197 5.20 5.79 6.88
N VAL A 198 5.80 4.97 7.76
CA VAL A 198 5.78 3.49 7.64
C VAL A 198 4.35 2.94 7.63
N SER A 199 3.48 3.45 8.51
CA SER A 199 2.06 3.11 8.58
C SER A 199 1.34 3.24 7.23
N VAL A 200 1.71 4.23 6.42
CA VAL A 200 1.09 4.49 5.12
C VAL A 200 1.84 3.78 3.98
N SER A 201 3.17 3.89 3.96
CA SER A 201 4.02 3.42 2.86
C SER A 201 4.14 1.89 2.79
N ALA A 202 3.92 1.18 3.90
CA ALA A 202 3.92 -0.29 3.91
C ALA A 202 2.91 -0.87 2.91
N ILE A 203 1.74 -0.22 2.74
CA ILE A 203 0.60 -0.58 1.87
C ILE A 203 -0.03 -1.95 2.17
N ILE A 204 0.77 -2.99 2.34
CA ILE A 204 0.35 -4.37 2.51
C ILE A 204 0.15 -4.68 3.99
N PHE A 205 -1.09 -4.96 4.36
CA PHE A 205 -1.46 -5.41 5.69
C PHE A 205 -2.64 -6.40 5.61
N PHE A 206 -2.70 -7.29 6.60
CA PHE A 206 -3.60 -8.42 6.64
C PHE A 206 -5.04 -8.03 7.00
N SER A 207 -5.26 -6.93 7.72
CA SER A 207 -6.59 -6.48 8.10
C SER A 207 -7.40 -5.85 6.96
N ALA A 208 -6.85 -5.57 5.78
CA ALA A 208 -7.68 -5.19 4.63
C ALA A 208 -7.08 -5.53 3.26
N LEU A 209 -5.88 -5.06 2.94
CA LEU A 209 -5.38 -5.15 1.57
C LEU A 209 -5.19 -6.61 1.11
N VAL A 210 -4.64 -7.48 1.97
CA VAL A 210 -4.38 -8.88 1.61
C VAL A 210 -5.68 -9.62 1.23
N PRO A 211 -6.73 -9.64 2.06
CA PRO A 211 -8.04 -10.18 1.67
C PRO A 211 -8.59 -9.59 0.37
N CYS A 212 -8.45 -8.28 0.14
CA CYS A 212 -8.89 -7.63 -1.10
C CYS A 212 -8.16 -8.17 -2.32
N ILE A 213 -6.82 -8.29 -2.28
CA ILE A 213 -6.04 -8.86 -3.38
C ILE A 213 -6.44 -10.33 -3.63
N MET A 214 -6.66 -11.10 -2.57
CA MET A 214 -7.06 -12.51 -2.66
C MET A 214 -8.44 -12.70 -3.29
N ALA A 215 -9.34 -11.73 -3.16
CA ALA A 215 -10.64 -11.74 -3.82
C ALA A 215 -10.56 -11.41 -5.32
N THR A 216 -9.42 -10.92 -5.82
CA THR A 216 -9.22 -10.61 -7.24
C THR A 216 -8.66 -11.81 -8.03
N GLU A 217 -8.83 -11.80 -9.35
CA GLU A 217 -8.18 -12.78 -10.24
C GLU A 217 -6.67 -12.58 -10.42
N ILE A 218 -6.08 -11.54 -9.81
CA ILE A 218 -4.62 -11.35 -9.87
C ILE A 218 -3.92 -12.49 -9.11
N LYS A 219 -4.56 -13.13 -8.13
CA LYS A 219 -4.07 -14.35 -7.46
C LYS A 219 -2.57 -14.28 -7.08
N ILE A 220 -2.20 -13.24 -6.34
CA ILE A 220 -0.83 -13.08 -5.81
C ILE A 220 -0.68 -13.99 -4.57
N PRO A 221 0.25 -14.94 -4.56
CA PRO A 221 0.50 -15.78 -3.38
C PRO A 221 0.83 -14.94 -2.14
N ILE A 222 0.27 -15.32 -0.99
CA ILE A 222 0.44 -14.58 0.28
C ILE A 222 1.91 -14.38 0.64
N TRP A 223 2.76 -15.40 0.43
CA TRP A 223 4.19 -15.28 0.72
C TRP A 223 4.87 -14.17 -0.11
N LYS A 224 4.43 -13.93 -1.34
CA LYS A 224 4.94 -12.80 -2.16
C LYS A 224 4.52 -11.47 -1.57
N LEU A 225 3.27 -11.36 -1.09
CA LEU A 225 2.79 -10.15 -0.41
C LEU A 225 3.61 -9.87 0.86
N VAL A 226 3.96 -10.89 1.65
CA VAL A 226 4.82 -10.74 2.84
C VAL A 226 6.23 -10.28 2.45
N VAL A 227 6.82 -10.82 1.38
CA VAL A 227 8.14 -10.37 0.90
C VAL A 227 8.08 -8.92 0.42
N ILE A 228 7.06 -8.56 -0.37
CA ILE A 228 6.88 -7.19 -0.85
C ILE A 228 6.68 -6.24 0.33
N TRP A 229 5.84 -6.60 1.31
CA TRP A 229 5.65 -5.83 2.55
C TRP A 229 6.99 -5.57 3.23
N PHE A 230 7.79 -6.60 3.45
CA PHE A 230 9.09 -6.47 4.10
C PHE A 230 10.01 -5.50 3.34
N LEU A 231 10.13 -5.67 2.02
CA LEU A 231 10.94 -4.78 1.18
C LEU A 231 10.45 -3.33 1.26
N ARG A 232 9.13 -3.12 1.20
CA ARG A 232 8.53 -1.78 1.30
C ARG A 232 8.83 -1.13 2.64
N VAL A 233 8.68 -1.87 3.75
CA VAL A 233 8.97 -1.36 5.10
C VAL A 233 10.46 -1.04 5.24
N VAL A 234 11.35 -1.94 4.81
CA VAL A 234 12.81 -1.69 4.85
C VAL A 234 13.18 -0.45 4.06
N LEU A 235 12.74 -0.33 2.80
CA LEU A 235 13.04 0.84 1.98
C LEU A 235 12.45 2.12 2.58
N THR A 236 11.24 2.05 3.14
CA THR A 236 10.63 3.18 3.83
C THR A 236 11.49 3.61 5.02
N LEU A 237 11.97 2.69 5.84
CA LEU A 237 12.84 2.99 6.99
C LEU A 237 14.16 3.63 6.52
N LEU A 238 14.82 3.04 5.52
CA LEU A 238 16.09 3.54 4.99
C LEU A 238 15.98 4.97 4.42
N ILE A 239 14.84 5.32 3.84
CA ILE A 239 14.58 6.66 3.30
C ILE A 239 14.12 7.63 4.39
N THR A 240 13.23 7.18 5.28
CA THR A 240 12.53 8.06 6.21
C THR A 240 13.33 8.36 7.47
N ILE A 241 14.12 7.41 7.98
CA ILE A 241 14.90 7.64 9.21
C ILE A 241 15.86 8.84 9.05
N PRO A 242 16.69 8.94 7.99
CA PRO A 242 17.52 10.13 7.76
C PRO A 242 16.73 11.43 7.70
N LEU A 243 15.59 11.43 7.00
CA LEU A 243 14.74 12.60 6.86
C LEU A 243 14.13 13.01 8.21
N GLY A 244 13.64 12.04 8.99
CA GLY A 244 13.06 12.27 10.31
C GLY A 244 14.07 12.85 11.29
N LEU A 245 15.32 12.33 11.29
CA LEU A 245 16.41 12.84 12.12
C LEU A 245 16.94 14.22 11.69
N TRP A 246 16.81 14.56 10.40
CA TRP A 246 17.23 15.86 9.89
C TRP A 246 16.22 16.96 10.20
N ILE A 247 14.94 16.63 10.22
CA ILE A 247 13.86 17.61 10.41
C ILE A 247 13.54 17.85 11.89
N PHE A 248 13.62 16.82 12.73
CA PHE A 248 13.20 16.82 14.14
C PHE A 248 14.34 16.41 15.07
#